data_AF-A0A4S4FV49-F1
#
_entry.id   AF-A0A4S4FV49-F1
#
_cell.length_a   1.000
_cell.length_b   1.000
_cell.length_c   1.000
_cell.angle_alpha   90.00
_cell.angle_beta   90.00
_cell.angle_gamma   90.00
#
_symmetry.space_group_name_H-M   'P 1'
#
loop_
_entity.id
_entity.type
_entity.pdbx_description
1 polymer ?
#
loop_
_entity_poly.entity_id
_entity_poly.type
_entity_poly.pdbx_seq_one_letter_code
_entity_poly.pdbx_strand_id
1 'polypeptide(L)' 'MEAEFADYMGWYNRDRIKASLDDMSLNNYRRSLGIAA' A
#
# COMPACT_ATOMS: atom_id res chain seq x y z
N MET A 1 -17.85 11.21 7.42
CA MET A 1 -16.72 11.96 6.83
C MET A 1 -15.37 11.37 7.21
N GLU A 2 -14.84 11.56 8.43
CA GLU A 2 -13.52 11.01 8.81
C GLU A 2 -13.45 9.47 8.78
N ALA A 3 -14.48 8.79 9.30
CA ALA A 3 -14.53 7.33 9.32
C ALA A 3 -14.57 6.70 7.91
N GLU A 4 -15.35 7.29 7.00
CA GLU A 4 -15.43 6.84 5.60
C GLU A 4 -14.12 7.04 4.84
N PHE A 5 -13.39 8.12 5.16
CA PHE A 5 -12.08 8.37 4.58
C PHE A 5 -11.03 7.36 5.09
N ALA A 6 -11.06 7.03 6.39
CA ALA A 6 -10.20 6.00 6.95
C ALA A 6 -10.46 4.62 6.35
N ASP A 7 -11.72 4.24 6.18
CA ASP A 7 -12.12 2.98 5.54
C ASP A 7 -11.69 2.93 4.07
N TYR A 8 -11.89 4.02 3.32
CA TYR A 8 -11.44 4.14 1.95
C TYR A 8 -9.91 3.98 1.83
N MET A 9 -9.16 4.68 2.67
CA MET A 9 -7.69 4.59 2.69
C MET A 9 -7.22 3.19 3.08
N GLY A 10 -7.93 2.52 3.99
CA GLY A 10 -7.67 1.13 4.37
C GLY A 10 -7.86 0.16 3.21
N TRP A 11 -8.97 0.27 2.49
CA TRP A 11 -9.25 -0.52 1.28
C TRP A 11 -8.23 -0.24 0.17
N TYR A 12 -7.97 1.03 -0.15
CA TYR A 12 -7.05 1.42 -1.22
C TYR A 12 -5.62 0.91 -0.96
N ASN A 13 -5.12 1.08 0.27
CA ASN A 13 -3.78 0.62 0.63
C ASN A 13 -3.66 -0.91 0.66
N ARG A 14 -4.74 -1.62 1.03
CA ARG A 14 -4.76 -3.08 1.08
C ARG A 14 -4.88 -3.71 -0.30
N ASP A 15 -5.82 -3.24 -1.11
CA ASP A 15 -6.28 -3.97 -2.29
C ASP A 15 -5.69 -3.38 -3.57
N ARG A 16 -5.46 -2.07 -3.63
CA ARG A 16 -4.97 -1.40 -4.84
C ARG A 16 -3.47 -1.22 -4.84
N ILE A 17 -2.90 -0.77 -3.71
CA ILE A 17 -1.45 -0.61 -3.61
C ILE A 17 -0.79 -1.99 -3.71
N LYS A 18 -1.18 -2.98 -2.89
CA LYS A 18 -0.54 -4.29 -2.94
C LYS A 18 -0.61 -4.95 -4.33
N ALA A 19 -1.77 -4.94 -4.98
CA ALA A 19 -1.90 -5.47 -6.33
C ALA A 19 -0.98 -4.75 -7.34
N SER A 20 -0.81 -3.43 -7.21
CA SER A 20 0.10 -2.65 -8.07
C SER A 20 1.58 -2.89 -7.73
N LEU A 21 1.86 -3.41 -6.54
CA LEU A 21 3.19 -3.72 -6.03
C LEU A 21 3.51 -5.21 -6.11
N ASP A 22 2.81 -5.99 -6.94
CA ASP A 22 2.98 -7.46 -7.05
C ASP A 22 2.79 -8.18 -5.70
N ASP A 23 1.69 -7.84 -5.02
CA ASP A 23 1.34 -8.27 -3.66
C ASP A 23 2.34 -7.90 -2.55
N MET A 24 3.33 -7.07 -2.88
CA MET A 24 4.28 -6.57 -1.88
C MET A 24 3.65 -5.49 -1.00
N SER A 25 4.07 -5.45 0.27
CA SER A 25 3.87 -4.25 1.08
C SER A 25 4.69 -3.09 0.50
N LEU A 26 4.26 -1.84 0.76
CA LEU A 26 4.99 -0.65 0.32
C LEU A 26 6.48 -0.69 0.74
N ASN A 27 6.77 -1.17 1.95
CA ASN A 27 8.15 -1.30 2.42
C ASN A 27 8.95 -2.35 1.64
N ASN A 28 8.34 -3.50 1.32
CA ASN A 28 9.00 -4.55 0.54
C ASN A 28 9.25 -4.11 -0.91
N TYR A 29 8.31 -3.37 -1.50
CA TYR A 29 8.51 -2.78 -2.82
C TYR A 29 9.62 -1.74 -2.83
N ARG A 30 9.71 -0.88 -1.80
CA ARG A 30 10.82 0.07 -1.68
C ARG A 30 12.16 -0.64 -1.53
N ARG A 31 12.21 -1.80 -0.87
CA ARG A 31 13.41 -2.65 -0.81
C ARG A 31 13.75 -3.30 -2.16
N SER A 32 12.76 -3.80 -2.90
CA SER A 32 13.00 -4.39 -4.23
C SER A 32 13.55 -3.37 -5.24
N LEU A 33 13.17 -2.11 -5.10
CA LEU A 33 13.73 -0.99 -5.87
C LEU A 33 15.08 -0.47 -5.35
N GLY A 34 15.60 -0.98 -4.22
CA GLY A 34 16.82 -0.49 -3.59
C GLY A 34 16.70 0.93 -2.99
N ILE A 35 15.47 1.39 -2.73
CA ILE A 35 15.18 2.73 -2.16
C ILE A 35 15.18 2.70 -0.63
N ALA A 36 14.80 1.58 -0.03
CA ALA A 36 14.76 1.40 1.42
C ALA A 36 15.70 0.27 1.86
N ALA A 37 16.40 0.49 2.98
CA ALA A 37 17.22 -0.51 3.68
C ALA A 37 16.35 -1.46 4.54
#